data_AF-W4MFD2-F1
#
_entry.id   AF-W4MFD2-F1
#
_cell.length_a   1.000
_cell.length_b   1.000
_cell.length_c   1.000
_cell.angle_alpha   90.00
_cell.angle_beta   90.00
_cell.angle_gamma   90.00
#
_symmetry.space_group_name_H-M   'P 1'
#
loop_
_entity.id
_entity.type
_entity.pdbx_description
1 polymer ?
#
loop_
_entity_poly.entity_id
_entity_poly.type
_entity_poly.pdbx_seq_one_letter_code
_entity_poly.pdbx_strand_id
1 'polypeptide(L)'
;MTEGATPQWTIEDLKRHLQYTVDLELFTIPFYLTALYSIQDSTSDAYKLIQSVVIEEMLHLELACNLNRVFGQIPLAKPLAYDYDKGAIPHINEGMDHIDPKLKAQLTPHVIKLGSCSENTINVMALVELPEDRTGRQPDMNPSSTEYGSIGLLYDAVHFGVNQLYETYVNTDISLVQLDGQFLSDFEGRPLQI
;
A
#
# COMPACT_ATOMS: atom_id res chain seq x y z
N MET A 1 3.16 35.56 5.87
CA MET A 1 3.06 34.25 5.21
C MET A 1 1.59 33.92 5.17
N THR A 2 0.96 33.98 4.01
CA THR A 2 -0.48 33.73 3.88
C THR A 2 -0.72 32.25 4.13
N GLU A 3 -1.45 31.90 5.20
CA GLU A 3 -2.06 30.57 5.33
C GLU A 3 -2.85 30.31 4.05
N GLY A 4 -2.37 29.37 3.23
CA GLY A 4 -3.09 28.94 2.03
C GLY A 4 -4.44 28.35 2.47
N ALA A 5 -5.49 28.62 1.69
CA ALA A 5 -6.79 28.02 1.96
C ALA A 5 -6.66 26.48 2.01
N THR A 6 -7.23 25.86 3.04
CA THR A 6 -7.27 24.40 3.19
C THR A 6 -7.93 23.77 1.95
N PRO A 7 -7.28 22.81 1.27
CA PRO A 7 -7.84 22.15 0.09
C PRO A 7 -9.22 21.55 0.39
N GLN A 8 -10.18 21.75 -0.51
CA GLN A 8 -11.54 21.22 -0.38
C GLN A 8 -11.68 19.96 -1.23
N TRP A 9 -12.11 18.87 -0.61
CA TRP A 9 -12.29 17.58 -1.29
C TRP A 9 -13.74 17.37 -1.67
N THR A 10 -13.99 16.86 -2.87
CA THR A 10 -15.31 16.34 -3.25
C THR A 10 -15.40 14.85 -2.96
N ILE A 11 -16.62 14.31 -2.92
CA ILE A 11 -16.81 12.86 -2.78
C ILE A 11 -16.15 12.08 -3.93
N GLU A 12 -16.10 12.64 -5.14
CA GLU A 12 -15.44 11.99 -6.28
C GLU A 12 -13.92 11.98 -6.14
N ASP A 13 -13.33 13.00 -5.51
CA ASP A 13 -11.90 13.01 -5.21
C ASP A 13 -11.58 11.97 -4.14
N LEU A 14 -12.35 11.89 -3.06
CA LEU A 14 -12.17 10.87 -2.03
C LEU A 14 -12.29 9.45 -2.63
N LYS A 15 -13.36 9.20 -3.39
CA LYS A 15 -13.59 7.94 -4.10
C LYS A 15 -12.44 7.51 -5.01
N ARG A 16 -11.84 8.47 -5.71
CA ARG A 16 -10.65 8.25 -6.54
C ARG A 16 -9.45 7.81 -5.70
N HIS A 17 -9.18 8.48 -4.58
CA HIS A 17 -8.06 8.15 -3.70
C HIS A 17 -8.27 6.84 -2.93
N LEU A 18 -9.52 6.53 -2.57
CA LEU A 18 -9.89 5.22 -2.03
C LEU A 18 -9.66 4.10 -3.05
N GLN A 19 -9.85 4.35 -4.35
CA GLN A 19 -9.44 3.37 -5.37
C GLN A 19 -7.93 3.24 -5.46
N TYR A 20 -7.16 4.32 -5.24
CA TYR A 20 -5.70 4.27 -5.24
C TYR A 20 -5.15 3.33 -4.16
N THR A 21 -5.76 3.31 -2.97
CA THR A 21 -5.35 2.37 -1.92
C THR A 21 -5.61 0.93 -2.36
N VAL A 22 -6.79 0.62 -2.90
CA VAL A 22 -7.11 -0.72 -3.44
C VAL A 22 -6.14 -1.15 -4.53
N ASP A 23 -5.80 -0.23 -5.44
CA ASP A 23 -4.89 -0.52 -6.55
C ASP A 23 -3.47 -0.80 -6.06
N LEU A 24 -3.02 -0.09 -5.02
CA LEU A 24 -1.72 -0.27 -4.38
C LEU A 24 -1.64 -1.62 -3.63
N GLU A 25 -2.56 -1.89 -2.71
CA GLU A 25 -2.54 -3.14 -1.93
C GLU A 25 -2.70 -4.38 -2.84
N LEU A 26 -3.47 -4.26 -3.93
CA LEU A 26 -3.61 -5.34 -4.90
C LEU A 26 -2.33 -5.56 -5.72
N PHE A 27 -1.52 -4.54 -5.95
CA PHE A 27 -0.25 -4.64 -6.67
C PHE A 27 0.81 -5.37 -5.84
N THR A 28 0.86 -5.16 -4.52
CA THR A 28 1.88 -5.78 -3.66
C THR A 28 1.70 -7.30 -3.58
N ILE A 29 0.46 -7.80 -3.55
CA ILE A 29 0.16 -9.23 -3.37
C ILE A 29 0.84 -10.12 -4.43
N PRO A 30 0.65 -9.94 -5.77
CA PRO A 30 1.34 -10.77 -6.76
C PRO A 30 2.85 -10.56 -6.76
N PHE A 31 3.33 -9.34 -6.47
CA PHE A 31 4.76 -9.05 -6.38
C PHE A 31 5.43 -9.86 -5.26
N TYR A 32 4.84 -9.83 -4.07
CA TYR A 32 5.34 -10.54 -2.88
C TYR A 32 5.16 -12.05 -2.99
N LEU A 33 4.03 -12.53 -3.53
CA LEU A 33 3.81 -13.96 -3.79
C LEU A 33 4.82 -14.54 -4.79
N THR A 34 5.19 -13.78 -5.82
CA THR A 34 6.19 -14.23 -6.81
C THR A 34 7.55 -14.44 -6.15
N ALA A 35 7.97 -13.51 -5.28
CA ALA A 35 9.19 -13.64 -4.50
C ALA A 35 9.09 -14.82 -3.51
N LEU A 36 7.99 -14.91 -2.75
CA LEU A 36 7.74 -15.97 -1.76
C LEU A 36 7.90 -17.36 -2.37
N TYR A 37 7.17 -17.65 -3.45
CA TYR A 37 7.17 -18.97 -4.07
C TYR A 37 8.45 -19.32 -4.84
N SER A 38 9.37 -18.37 -4.99
CA SER A 38 10.71 -18.67 -5.51
C SER A 38 11.67 -19.22 -4.46
N ILE A 39 11.36 -19.06 -3.16
CA ILE A 39 12.16 -19.61 -2.07
C ILE A 39 11.87 -21.11 -1.96
N GLN A 40 12.92 -21.93 -2.08
CA GLN A 40 12.78 -23.39 -2.09
C GLN A 40 12.41 -23.98 -0.72
N ASP A 41 12.96 -23.41 0.35
CA ASP A 41 12.70 -23.86 1.71
C ASP A 41 11.56 -23.06 2.35
N SER A 42 10.36 -23.63 2.30
CA SER A 42 9.16 -23.06 2.94
C SER A 42 9.23 -23.00 4.47
N THR A 43 10.22 -23.63 5.09
CA THR A 43 10.42 -23.56 6.55
C THR A 43 11.37 -22.44 6.96
N SER A 44 12.07 -21.81 6.01
CA SER A 44 12.99 -20.71 6.26
C SER A 44 12.31 -19.47 6.81
N ASP A 45 13.05 -18.67 7.58
CA ASP A 45 12.52 -17.42 8.15
C ASP A 45 12.15 -16.42 7.05
N ALA A 46 12.91 -16.37 5.95
CA ALA A 46 12.60 -15.52 4.81
C ALA A 46 11.24 -15.88 4.18
N TYR A 47 10.94 -17.18 4.01
CA TYR A 47 9.65 -17.62 3.50
C TYR A 47 8.51 -17.19 4.44
N LYS A 48 8.65 -17.48 5.73
CA LYS A 48 7.62 -17.14 6.73
C LYS A 48 7.39 -15.64 6.85
N LEU A 49 8.46 -14.84 6.78
CA LEU A 49 8.39 -13.38 6.87
C LEU A 49 7.67 -12.79 5.65
N ILE A 50 8.04 -13.20 4.43
CA ILE A 50 7.34 -12.71 3.23
C ILE A 50 5.89 -13.22 3.22
N GLN A 51 5.64 -14.44 3.69
CA GLN A 51 4.29 -14.98 3.83
C GLN A 51 3.44 -14.16 4.78
N SER A 52 3.96 -13.73 5.95
CA SER A 52 3.20 -12.90 6.88
C SER A 52 2.87 -11.54 6.25
N VAL A 53 3.83 -10.91 5.55
CA VAL A 53 3.59 -9.65 4.83
C VAL A 53 2.49 -9.83 3.78
N VAL A 54 2.52 -10.89 2.96
CA VAL A 54 1.46 -11.14 1.97
C VAL A 54 0.07 -11.23 2.62
N ILE A 55 -0.04 -11.83 3.80
CA ILE A 55 -1.31 -11.96 4.52
C ILE A 55 -1.76 -10.59 5.04
N GLU A 56 -0.83 -9.77 5.55
CA GLU A 56 -1.09 -8.38 5.94
C GLU A 56 -1.57 -7.55 4.75
N GLU A 57 -0.97 -7.69 3.56
CA GLU A 57 -1.42 -7.01 2.33
C GLU A 57 -2.83 -7.44 1.89
N MET A 58 -3.20 -8.71 2.08
CA MET A 58 -4.58 -9.17 1.83
C MET A 58 -5.57 -8.55 2.82
N LEU A 59 -5.17 -8.37 4.09
CA LEU A 59 -5.96 -7.65 5.09
C LEU A 59 -6.07 -6.15 4.73
N HIS A 60 -4.98 -5.51 4.32
CA HIS A 60 -5.00 -4.11 3.86
C HIS A 60 -5.94 -3.92 2.67
N LEU A 61 -5.90 -4.83 1.69
CA LEU A 61 -6.81 -4.81 0.54
C LEU A 61 -8.28 -4.93 0.98
N GLU A 62 -8.59 -5.80 1.94
CA GLU A 62 -9.93 -5.92 2.52
C GLU A 62 -10.37 -4.60 3.18
N LEU A 63 -9.53 -4.03 4.03
CA LEU A 63 -9.81 -2.78 4.74
C LEU A 63 -9.99 -1.61 3.77
N ALA A 64 -9.13 -1.50 2.75
CA ALA A 64 -9.26 -0.53 1.67
C ALA A 64 -10.58 -0.71 0.92
N CYS A 65 -10.96 -1.94 0.59
CA CYS A 65 -12.24 -2.25 -0.04
C CYS A 65 -13.43 -1.86 0.84
N ASN A 66 -13.37 -2.13 2.14
CA ASN A 66 -14.41 -1.75 3.10
C ASN A 66 -14.52 -0.23 3.21
N LEU A 67 -13.40 0.50 3.21
CA LEU A 67 -13.38 1.95 3.22
C LEU A 67 -14.04 2.54 1.95
N ASN A 68 -13.78 1.96 0.77
CA ASN A 68 -14.50 2.32 -0.46
C ASN A 68 -16.02 2.14 -0.32
N ARG A 69 -16.45 1.00 0.25
CA ARG A 69 -17.86 0.65 0.38
C ARG A 69 -18.62 1.61 1.28
N VAL A 70 -18.05 2.01 2.43
CA VAL A 70 -18.73 2.95 3.34
C VAL A 70 -18.93 4.33 2.71
N PHE A 71 -18.14 4.71 1.71
CA PHE A 71 -18.33 5.93 0.91
C PHE A 71 -19.14 5.70 -0.37
N GLY A 72 -19.86 4.57 -0.48
CA GLY A 72 -20.77 4.28 -1.57
C GLY A 72 -20.08 3.93 -2.89
N GLN A 73 -18.84 3.43 -2.84
CA GLN A 73 -18.11 2.92 -4.00
C GLN A 73 -17.94 1.40 -3.91
N ILE A 74 -18.23 0.70 -4.99
CA ILE A 74 -17.80 -0.70 -5.16
C ILE A 74 -16.36 -0.64 -5.69
N PRO A 75 -15.36 -1.09 -4.91
CA PRO A 75 -13.97 -1.06 -5.35
C PRO A 75 -13.79 -1.96 -6.58
N LEU A 76 -13.03 -1.49 -7.56
CA LEU A 76 -12.74 -2.26 -8.76
C LEU A 76 -11.41 -2.97 -8.59
N ALA A 77 -11.45 -4.26 -8.24
CA ALA A 77 -10.27 -5.11 -8.37
C ALA A 77 -10.04 -5.40 -9.86
N LYS A 78 -9.12 -4.68 -10.51
CA LYS A 78 -8.76 -4.89 -11.92
C LYS A 78 -7.47 -5.70 -11.99
N PRO A 79 -7.51 -7.05 -12.10
CA PRO A 79 -6.33 -7.89 -11.96
C PRO A 79 -5.37 -7.85 -13.17
N LEU A 80 -5.74 -7.13 -14.24
CA LEU A 80 -5.15 -7.31 -15.58
C LEU A 80 -4.34 -6.11 -16.09
N ALA A 81 -4.06 -5.10 -15.27
CA ALA A 81 -3.47 -3.84 -15.75
C ALA A 81 -2.13 -3.44 -15.12
N TYR A 82 -1.61 -4.18 -14.12
CA TYR A 82 -0.27 -3.91 -13.62
C TYR A 82 0.76 -4.50 -14.56
N ASP A 83 1.20 -3.64 -15.48
CA ASP A 83 2.34 -3.89 -16.33
C ASP A 83 3.61 -3.68 -15.49
N TYR A 84 4.03 -4.72 -14.77
CA TYR A 84 5.27 -4.70 -13.99
C TYR A 84 6.49 -4.41 -14.86
N ASP A 85 6.41 -4.60 -16.19
CA ASP A 85 7.50 -4.27 -17.11
C ASP A 85 7.62 -2.76 -17.36
N LYS A 86 6.60 -1.95 -17.01
CA LYS A 86 6.73 -0.48 -16.97
C LYS A 86 7.60 0.02 -15.82
N GLY A 87 7.82 -0.81 -14.81
CA GLY A 87 8.69 -0.48 -13.69
C GLY A 87 8.17 0.64 -12.79
N ALA A 88 6.86 0.73 -12.58
CA ALA A 88 6.22 1.73 -11.72
C ALA A 88 5.30 1.07 -10.68
N ILE A 89 5.26 1.65 -9.48
CA ILE A 89 4.34 1.26 -8.41
C ILE A 89 3.08 2.14 -8.52
N PRO A 90 1.85 1.58 -8.52
CA PRO A 90 0.63 2.37 -8.63
C PRO A 90 0.55 3.45 -7.56
N HIS A 91 0.33 4.70 -7.98
CA HIS A 91 0.12 5.85 -7.09
C HIS A 91 1.29 6.19 -6.16
N ILE A 92 2.45 5.57 -6.34
CA ILE A 92 3.67 5.89 -5.61
C ILE A 92 4.68 6.43 -6.62
N ASN A 93 5.25 7.58 -6.29
CA ASN A 93 6.34 8.16 -7.06
C ASN A 93 7.66 7.58 -6.54
N GLU A 94 8.22 6.64 -7.30
CA GLU A 94 9.47 5.94 -7.00
C GLU A 94 10.73 6.82 -7.07
N GLY A 95 10.57 8.11 -7.41
CA GLY A 95 11.66 9.07 -7.49
C GLY A 95 12.39 9.23 -6.16
N MET A 96 13.61 8.67 -6.10
CA MET A 96 14.46 8.66 -4.90
C MET A 96 15.30 9.93 -4.70
N ASP A 97 15.07 11.01 -5.46
CA ASP A 97 15.92 12.22 -5.40
C ASP A 97 15.83 12.99 -4.08
N HIS A 98 14.76 12.76 -3.33
CA HIS A 98 14.52 13.35 -2.01
C HIS A 98 14.92 12.44 -0.84
N ILE A 99 15.27 11.19 -1.12
CA ILE A 99 15.64 10.20 -0.11
C ILE A 99 17.10 10.40 0.30
N ASP A 100 17.42 10.16 1.57
CA ASP A 100 18.80 10.18 2.06
C ASP A 100 19.73 9.37 1.14
N PRO A 101 20.88 9.94 0.70
CA PRO A 101 21.76 9.27 -0.27
C PRO A 101 22.29 7.91 0.18
N LYS A 102 22.48 7.69 1.49
CA LYS A 102 22.94 6.38 1.99
C LYS A 102 21.82 5.36 1.91
N LEU A 103 20.60 5.75 2.25
CA LEU A 103 19.43 4.90 2.08
C LEU A 103 19.17 4.58 0.60
N LYS A 104 19.28 5.59 -0.29
CA LYS A 104 19.21 5.39 -1.74
C LYS A 104 20.22 4.35 -2.24
N ALA A 105 21.45 4.42 -1.75
CA ALA A 105 22.50 3.45 -2.08
C ALA A 105 22.17 2.04 -1.56
N GLN A 106 21.56 1.91 -0.37
CA GLN A 106 21.14 0.62 0.19
C GLN A 106 20.00 -0.03 -0.59
N LEU A 107 19.10 0.78 -1.15
CA LEU A 107 17.96 0.30 -1.93
C LEU A 107 18.30 0.14 -3.43
N THR A 108 19.58 0.18 -3.81
CA THR A 108 20.00 0.00 -5.21
C THR A 108 20.67 -1.37 -5.37
N PRO A 109 20.24 -2.23 -6.33
CA PRO A 109 19.25 -1.99 -7.38
C PRO A 109 17.79 -2.14 -6.90
N HIS A 110 16.84 -1.43 -7.53
CA HIS A 110 15.39 -1.54 -7.30
C HIS A 110 14.61 -1.53 -8.62
N VAL A 111 14.90 -2.47 -9.52
CA VAL A 111 14.12 -2.61 -10.75
C VAL A 111 12.78 -3.25 -10.40
N ILE A 112 11.71 -2.46 -10.47
CA ILE A 112 10.33 -2.93 -10.27
C ILE A 112 9.99 -3.88 -11.42
N LYS A 113 9.99 -5.18 -11.13
CA LYS A 113 9.57 -6.27 -12.03
C LYS A 113 9.33 -7.53 -11.21
N LEU A 114 8.47 -8.41 -11.70
CA LEU A 114 8.30 -9.72 -11.08
C LEU A 114 9.60 -10.54 -11.16
N GLY A 115 9.94 -11.24 -10.08
CA GLY A 115 11.15 -12.04 -10.03
C GLY A 115 11.28 -12.81 -8.73
N SER A 116 12.30 -13.66 -8.67
CA SER A 116 12.63 -14.43 -7.46
C SER A 116 13.04 -13.52 -6.30
N CYS A 117 13.01 -14.06 -5.08
CA CYS A 117 13.56 -13.46 -3.88
C CYS A 117 15.06 -13.23 -4.05
N SER A 118 15.41 -12.03 -4.49
CA SER A 118 16.75 -11.57 -4.82
C SER A 118 16.97 -10.21 -4.16
N GLU A 119 18.22 -9.76 -4.06
CA GLU A 119 18.54 -8.43 -3.53
C GLU A 119 17.71 -7.32 -4.21
N ASN A 120 17.57 -7.35 -5.53
CA ASN A 120 16.72 -6.42 -6.27
C ASN A 120 15.26 -6.45 -5.78
N THR A 121 14.68 -7.63 -5.63
CA THR A 121 13.28 -7.79 -5.22
C THR A 121 13.06 -7.34 -3.77
N ILE A 122 14.00 -7.66 -2.87
CA ILE A 122 13.97 -7.20 -1.48
C ILE A 122 14.11 -5.68 -1.40
N ASN A 123 14.96 -5.08 -2.23
CA ASN A 123 15.08 -3.62 -2.30
C ASN A 123 13.81 -2.95 -2.82
N VAL A 124 13.12 -3.56 -3.80
CA VAL A 124 11.80 -3.06 -4.24
C VAL A 124 10.76 -3.19 -3.14
N MET A 125 10.69 -4.31 -2.41
CA MET A 125 9.82 -4.47 -1.25
C MET A 125 10.09 -3.37 -0.20
N ALA A 126 11.36 -3.14 0.13
CA ALA A 126 11.75 -2.10 1.08
C ALA A 126 11.47 -0.67 0.58
N LEU A 127 11.46 -0.45 -0.74
CA LEU A 127 11.06 0.82 -1.35
C LEU A 127 9.55 1.03 -1.27
N VAL A 128 8.75 -0.02 -1.52
CA VAL A 128 7.29 0.00 -1.39
C VAL A 128 6.90 0.34 0.05
N GLU A 129 7.49 -0.37 1.03
CA GLU A 129 7.21 -0.20 2.46
C GLU A 129 8.02 0.93 3.12
N LEU A 130 8.56 1.87 2.35
CA LEU A 130 9.41 2.92 2.90
C LEU A 130 8.59 3.83 3.84
N PRO A 131 8.99 3.97 5.12
CA PRO A 131 8.28 4.85 6.05
C PRO A 131 8.28 6.31 5.57
N GLU A 132 7.16 6.99 5.77
CA GLU A 132 6.95 8.36 5.26
C GLU A 132 8.02 9.36 5.72
N ASP A 133 8.50 9.24 6.96
CA ASP A 133 9.52 10.10 7.55
C ASP A 133 10.91 9.92 6.89
N ARG A 134 11.10 8.81 6.17
CA ARG A 134 12.32 8.50 5.41
C ARG A 134 12.24 8.91 3.93
N THR A 135 11.09 9.37 3.45
CA THR A 135 10.91 9.82 2.05
C THR A 135 11.49 11.20 1.77
N GLY A 136 11.67 12.02 2.82
CA GLY A 136 12.03 13.44 2.68
C GLY A 136 10.93 14.31 2.07
N ARG A 137 9.72 13.76 1.88
CA ARG A 137 8.55 14.47 1.34
C ARG A 137 7.59 14.85 2.46
N GLN A 138 6.76 15.86 2.20
CA GLN A 138 5.68 16.27 3.09
C GLN A 138 4.35 15.72 2.56
N PRO A 139 3.34 15.52 3.43
CA PRO A 139 2.00 15.13 3.00
C PRO A 139 1.41 16.13 2.01
N ASP A 140 0.86 15.60 0.91
CA ASP A 140 0.19 16.39 -0.13
C ASP A 140 -1.33 16.20 -0.04
N MET A 141 -2.03 17.25 0.39
CA MET A 141 -3.48 17.25 0.61
C MET A 141 -4.27 17.71 -0.63
N ASN A 142 -3.60 17.87 -1.78
CA ASN A 142 -4.26 18.28 -3.00
C ASN A 142 -5.12 17.14 -3.58
N PRO A 143 -6.45 17.31 -3.75
CA PRO A 143 -7.33 16.29 -4.30
C PRO A 143 -7.09 15.97 -5.79
N SER A 144 -6.22 16.74 -6.46
CA SER A 144 -5.81 16.47 -7.84
C SER A 144 -4.54 15.61 -7.95
N SER A 145 -3.91 15.27 -6.82
CA SER A 145 -2.70 14.46 -6.82
C SER A 145 -3.00 13.02 -7.24
N THR A 146 -2.06 12.43 -7.98
CA THR A 146 -2.21 11.07 -8.55
C THR A 146 -1.13 10.11 -8.06
N GLU A 147 -0.08 10.64 -7.44
CA GLU A 147 1.08 9.91 -6.92
C GLU A 147 1.55 10.51 -5.59
N TYR A 148 2.09 9.66 -4.73
CA TYR A 148 2.55 9.99 -3.38
C TYR A 148 3.97 9.50 -3.13
N GLY A 149 4.65 10.02 -2.11
CA GLY A 149 6.02 9.62 -1.78
C GLY A 149 6.17 8.26 -1.13
N SER A 150 5.09 7.75 -0.53
CA SER A 150 5.02 6.47 0.18
C SER A 150 3.55 6.12 0.42
N ILE A 151 3.32 4.89 0.86
CA ILE A 151 2.01 4.40 1.29
C ILE A 151 1.45 5.28 2.41
N GLY A 152 2.27 5.63 3.41
CA GLY A 152 1.89 6.52 4.51
C GLY A 152 1.36 7.88 4.04
N LEU A 153 2.06 8.52 3.10
CA LEU A 153 1.66 9.82 2.57
C LEU A 153 0.36 9.75 1.73
N LEU A 154 0.08 8.62 1.07
CA LEU A 154 -1.21 8.38 0.42
C LEU A 154 -2.33 8.27 1.48
N TYR A 155 -2.12 7.49 2.53
CA TYR A 155 -3.11 7.34 3.60
C TYR A 155 -3.35 8.63 4.38
N ASP A 156 -2.34 9.49 4.52
CA ASP A 156 -2.50 10.84 5.06
C ASP A 156 -3.48 11.69 4.24
N ALA A 157 -3.36 11.67 2.91
CA ALA A 157 -4.26 12.38 2.02
C ALA A 157 -5.69 11.79 2.06
N VAL A 158 -5.81 10.45 2.07
CA VAL A 158 -7.10 9.76 2.23
C VAL A 158 -7.73 10.13 3.57
N HIS A 159 -6.99 10.07 4.67
CA HIS A 159 -7.47 10.43 6.00
C HIS A 159 -7.96 11.88 6.06
N PHE A 160 -7.25 12.80 5.41
CA PHE A 160 -7.69 14.19 5.27
C PHE A 160 -9.02 14.32 4.51
N GLY A 161 -9.17 13.64 3.36
CA GLY A 161 -10.42 13.62 2.60
C GLY A 161 -11.59 12.98 3.36
N VAL A 162 -11.33 11.86 4.06
CA VAL A 162 -12.30 11.19 4.94
C VAL A 162 -12.79 12.16 6.01
N ASN A 163 -11.91 12.85 6.72
CA ASN A 163 -12.29 13.78 7.78
C ASN A 163 -13.18 14.93 7.29
N GLN A 164 -13.04 15.37 6.04
CA GLN A 164 -13.92 16.40 5.47
C GLN A 164 -15.33 15.89 5.14
N LEU A 165 -15.46 14.60 4.78
CA LEU A 165 -16.65 14.06 4.12
C LEU A 165 -17.38 13.00 4.95
N TYR A 166 -16.79 12.56 6.07
CA TYR A 166 -17.29 11.48 6.92
C TYR A 166 -18.75 11.69 7.31
N GLU A 167 -19.07 12.78 8.01
CA GLU A 167 -20.40 13.08 8.53
C GLU A 167 -21.50 13.16 7.45
N THR A 168 -21.11 13.42 6.21
CA THR A 168 -22.07 13.62 5.10
C THR A 168 -22.29 12.35 4.28
N TYR A 169 -21.24 11.55 4.05
CA TYR A 169 -21.26 10.50 3.04
C TYR A 169 -21.06 9.09 3.60
N VAL A 170 -20.64 8.93 4.85
CA VAL A 170 -20.43 7.58 5.42
C VAL A 170 -21.76 6.84 5.53
N ASN A 171 -21.80 5.61 5.03
CA ASN A 171 -22.91 4.70 5.18
C ASN A 171 -22.48 3.52 6.05
N THR A 172 -23.02 3.46 7.27
CA THR A 172 -22.74 2.38 8.23
C THR A 172 -23.72 1.21 8.11
N ASP A 173 -24.81 1.37 7.35
CA ASP A 173 -25.84 0.34 7.17
C ASP A 173 -25.49 -0.61 6.01
N ILE A 174 -24.22 -1.03 5.96
CA ILE A 174 -23.72 -1.96 4.94
C ILE A 174 -23.01 -3.14 5.59
N SER A 175 -23.13 -4.31 4.97
CA SER A 175 -22.30 -5.45 5.32
C SER A 175 -20.88 -5.22 4.79
N LEU A 176 -19.92 -5.20 5.71
CA LEU A 176 -18.50 -5.17 5.39
C LEU A 176 -18.01 -6.59 5.15
N VAL A 177 -16.97 -6.71 4.33
CA VAL A 177 -16.23 -7.98 4.21
C VAL A 177 -15.45 -8.15 5.50
N GLN A 178 -15.38 -9.36 6.00
CA GLN A 178 -14.52 -9.75 7.10
C GLN A 178 -13.93 -11.11 6.75
N LEU A 179 -12.66 -11.18 6.37
CA LEU A 179 -11.95 -12.46 6.28
C LEU A 179 -11.81 -12.98 7.72
N ASP A 180 -12.46 -14.11 8.02
CA ASP A 180 -12.52 -14.65 9.37
C ASP A 180 -11.11 -14.81 9.99
N GLY A 181 -10.94 -14.31 11.21
CA GLY A 181 -9.67 -14.22 11.94
C GLY A 181 -9.00 -15.56 12.29
N GLN A 182 -9.56 -16.70 11.90
CA GLN A 182 -8.87 -18.00 12.02
C GLN A 182 -7.56 -18.02 11.21
N PHE A 183 -7.50 -17.29 10.09
CA PHE A 183 -6.28 -17.17 9.30
C PHE A 183 -5.16 -16.39 10.00
N LEU A 184 -5.48 -15.44 10.89
CA LEU A 184 -4.51 -14.62 11.62
C LEU A 184 -4.14 -15.23 12.99
N SER A 185 -5.11 -15.86 13.69
CA SER A 185 -4.85 -16.53 14.97
C SER A 185 -3.88 -17.70 14.86
N ASP A 186 -3.77 -18.31 13.68
CA ASP A 186 -2.82 -19.39 13.41
C ASP A 186 -1.35 -18.89 13.34
N PHE A 187 -1.12 -17.58 13.19
CA PHE A 187 0.21 -16.95 13.19
C PHE A 187 0.62 -16.38 14.55
N GLU A 188 -0.33 -15.93 15.38
CA GLU A 188 -0.06 -15.43 16.73
C GLU A 188 0.31 -16.55 17.75
N GLY A 189 0.28 -17.82 17.33
CA GLY A 189 0.35 -18.98 18.22
C GLY A 189 1.73 -19.60 18.49
N ARG A 190 2.85 -19.07 17.99
CA ARG A 190 4.18 -19.63 18.31
C ARG A 190 5.16 -18.56 18.76
N PRO A 191 5.60 -18.55 20.04
CA PRO A 191 6.73 -17.73 20.44
C PRO A 191 7.97 -18.15 19.63
N LEU A 192 8.64 -17.17 19.02
CA LEU A 192 10.01 -17.32 18.55
C LEU A 192 10.86 -17.74 19.76
N GLN A 193 11.22 -19.02 19.82
CA GLN A 193 12.31 -19.44 20.68
C GLN A 193 13.59 -18.98 20.00
N ILE A 194 14.14 -17.88 20.51
CA ILE A 194 15.52 -17.45 20.29
C ILE A 194 16.44 -18.43 21.03
#